data_AF-A0A1C6LY55-F1
#
_entry.id   AF-A0A1C6LY55-F1
#
_cell.length_a   1.000
_cell.length_b   1.000
_cell.length_c   1.000
_cell.angle_alpha   90.00
_cell.angle_beta   90.00
_cell.angle_gamma   90.00
#
_symmetry.space_group_name_H-M   'P 1'
#
loop_
_entity.id
_entity.type
_entity.pdbx_description
1 polymer ?
#
loop_
_entity_poly.entity_id
_entity_poly.type
_entity_poly.pdbx_seq_one_letter_code
_entity_poly.pdbx_strand_id
1 'polypeptide(L)'
;MNDRDRAETPAPVAALAAAPTLASVVPAGGPPSGGNTVTLNGTGFAGVTAVNFGSRASPGFTVNSLTKITALAPAGTGTVTVTVRSGASTSNGVSYVYAALPALTGISPERGPVSGGTAVTLTGTALTGATAVNFGAVPAQFTVVSATQITAVTPAGTGAAPVTVTTPGGTSDAVYFFYAVPPTLSVVLPTRGPTSGGTSVVLTGSGLTGATAVGFGGTPAGFTADSSTQITAVAPPRPAGPVPVTVTTPGGVSNPAVYTYVAPPVLSALTPQQGPVSSGAVVTLTGSGLTTTSAVRFGAVLAPFTVESDTSVAAVAPAGAAGAVPVDVTTAGGTSASLTYTRVPPPIL
;
A
#
# COMPACT_ATOMS: atom_id res chain seq x y z
N MET A 1 18.04 61.91 87.08
CA MET A 1 18.15 60.45 87.23
C MET A 1 17.48 59.82 86.04
N ASN A 2 18.17 58.85 85.44
CA ASN A 2 17.99 58.21 84.15
C ASN A 2 16.54 57.88 83.74
N ASP A 3 16.14 58.06 82.48
CA ASP A 3 16.65 57.46 81.23
C ASP A 3 16.19 55.99 81.09
N ARG A 4 15.30 55.78 80.11
CA ARG A 4 15.10 54.58 79.27
C ARG A 4 14.79 53.26 79.96
N ASP A 5 13.53 52.86 79.90
CA ASP A 5 13.18 51.48 79.50
C ASP A 5 11.68 51.40 79.14
N ARG A 6 11.34 51.91 77.95
CA ARG A 6 10.14 51.44 77.25
C ARG A 6 10.62 50.32 76.35
N ALA A 7 10.47 49.08 76.81
CA ALA A 7 10.74 47.91 76.00
C ALA A 7 9.84 47.96 74.75
N GLU A 8 10.43 48.32 73.61
CA GLU A 8 9.84 48.02 72.31
C GLU A 8 9.72 46.50 72.23
N THR A 9 8.48 46.01 72.19
CA THR A 9 8.22 44.64 71.77
C THR A 9 8.83 44.50 70.38
N PRO A 10 9.76 43.57 70.13
CA PRO A 10 10.29 43.38 68.79
C PRO A 10 9.10 43.12 67.87
N ALA A 11 8.99 43.89 66.78
CA ALA A 11 8.05 43.56 65.72
C ALA A 11 8.23 42.07 65.39
N PRO A 12 7.14 41.30 65.16
CA PRO A 12 7.27 39.91 64.77
C PRO A 12 8.19 39.89 63.55
N VAL A 13 9.37 39.27 63.70
CA VAL A 13 10.25 39.01 62.57
C VAL A 13 9.40 38.16 61.64
N ALA A 14 8.93 38.76 60.55
CA ALA A 14 8.11 38.07 59.57
C ALA A 14 8.87 36.80 59.21
N ALA A 15 8.34 35.64 59.61
CA ALA A 15 8.94 34.37 59.27
C ALA A 15 9.09 34.37 57.76
N LEU A 16 10.34 34.32 57.28
CA LEU A 16 10.63 34.38 55.86
C LEU A 16 9.86 33.23 55.22
N ALA A 17 8.83 33.55 54.43
CA ALA A 17 8.02 32.53 53.77
C ALA A 17 8.97 31.66 52.94
N ALA A 18 8.96 30.35 53.22
CA ALA A 18 9.81 29.40 52.52
C ALA A 18 9.61 29.56 51.00
N ALA A 19 10.71 29.58 50.25
CA ALA A 19 10.64 29.74 48.80
C ALA A 19 9.80 28.60 48.20
N PRO A 20 8.94 28.88 47.20
CA PRO A 20 8.21 27.84 46.50
C PRO A 20 9.20 26.87 45.84
N THR A 21 8.81 25.61 45.66
CA THR A 21 9.61 24.66 44.87
C THR A 21 8.79 24.17 43.68
N LEU A 22 9.44 24.08 42.52
CA LEU A 22 8.83 23.59 41.29
C LEU A 22 9.39 22.20 40.97
N ALA A 23 8.52 21.21 40.92
CA ALA A 23 8.89 19.83 40.65
C ALA A 23 8.81 19.49 39.15
N SER A 24 7.78 19.98 38.44
CA SER A 24 7.62 19.71 37.01
C SER A 24 6.77 20.75 36.29
N VAL A 25 6.93 20.81 34.97
CA VAL A 25 6.08 21.52 34.02
C VAL A 25 5.52 20.49 33.03
N VAL A 26 4.20 20.42 32.89
CA VAL A 26 3.52 19.43 32.06
C VAL A 26 2.49 20.11 31.16
N PRO A 27 2.63 20.06 29.82
CA PRO A 27 3.76 19.49 29.09
C PRO A 27 5.07 20.26 29.30
N ALA A 28 6.21 19.57 29.18
CA ALA A 28 7.55 20.15 29.38
C ALA A 28 8.07 20.94 28.16
N GLY A 29 7.22 21.15 27.15
CA GLY A 29 7.51 21.94 25.96
C GLY A 29 6.25 22.30 25.21
N GLY A 30 6.40 23.22 24.25
CA GLY A 30 5.28 23.78 23.48
C GLY A 30 5.73 24.52 22.22
N PRO A 31 4.78 25.08 21.45
CA PRO A 31 5.06 25.81 20.22
C PRO A 31 5.79 27.14 20.48
N PRO A 32 6.58 27.66 19.53
CA PRO A 32 7.29 28.94 19.67
C PRO A 32 6.34 30.15 19.78
N SER A 33 5.13 30.03 19.24
CA SER A 33 4.07 31.04 19.38
C SER A 33 3.56 31.19 20.81
N GLY A 34 3.85 30.24 21.70
CA GLY A 34 3.26 30.17 23.04
C GLY A 34 1.74 29.95 22.98
N GLY A 35 1.07 30.29 24.08
CA GLY A 35 -0.38 30.20 24.26
C GLY A 35 -0.88 28.82 24.71
N ASN A 36 -0.04 27.79 24.68
CA ASN A 36 -0.39 26.49 25.24
C ASN A 36 -0.47 26.56 26.76
N THR A 37 -1.41 25.79 27.32
CA THR A 37 -1.59 25.67 28.76
C THR A 37 -0.59 24.64 29.31
N VAL A 38 0.11 25.00 30.38
CA VAL A 38 0.97 24.10 31.14
C VAL A 38 0.52 24.01 32.59
N THR A 39 0.69 22.83 33.17
CA THR A 39 0.53 22.56 34.58
C THR A 39 1.90 22.58 35.25
N LEU A 40 2.05 23.44 36.25
CA LEU A 40 3.22 23.50 37.13
C LEU A 40 2.89 22.75 38.42
N ASN A 41 3.64 21.70 38.72
CA ASN A 41 3.50 20.94 39.96
C ASN A 41 4.65 21.26 40.91
N GLY A 42 4.37 21.44 42.20
CA GLY A 42 5.38 21.83 43.18
C GLY A 42 4.84 21.95 44.60
N THR A 43 5.46 22.80 45.41
CA THR A 43 5.02 23.13 46.77
C THR A 43 5.19 24.61 47.06
N GLY A 44 4.46 25.13 48.06
CA GLY A 44 4.61 26.50 48.53
C GLY A 44 3.98 27.56 47.62
N PHE A 45 2.96 27.20 46.82
CA PHE A 45 2.32 28.13 45.88
C PHE A 45 1.29 29.09 46.52
N ALA A 46 1.38 29.34 47.83
CA ALA A 46 0.62 30.42 48.46
C ALA A 46 1.15 31.78 47.97
N GLY A 47 0.27 32.71 47.60
CA GLY A 47 0.65 34.10 47.29
C GLY A 47 1.52 34.27 46.03
N VAL A 48 1.41 33.36 45.06
CA VAL A 48 2.15 33.48 43.79
C VAL A 48 1.71 34.73 43.04
N THR A 49 2.69 35.53 42.63
CA THR A 49 2.48 36.82 41.94
C THR A 49 3.05 36.85 40.53
N ALA A 50 3.92 35.90 40.17
CA ALA A 50 4.43 35.77 38.81
C ALA A 50 4.81 34.32 38.49
N VAL A 51 4.61 33.95 37.23
CA VAL A 51 5.16 32.75 36.60
C VAL A 51 5.98 33.22 35.40
N ASN A 52 7.25 32.85 35.33
CA ASN A 52 8.17 33.28 34.28
C ASN A 52 8.73 32.09 33.51
N PHE A 53 8.89 32.26 32.20
CA PHE A 53 9.54 31.35 31.27
C PHE A 53 10.80 32.06 30.75
N GLY A 54 11.95 31.79 31.38
CA GLY A 54 13.16 32.58 31.19
C GLY A 54 12.92 34.02 31.63
N SER A 55 13.17 34.97 30.73
CA SER A 55 12.92 36.40 30.97
C SER A 55 11.49 36.86 30.68
N ARG A 56 10.62 35.99 30.17
CA ARG A 56 9.25 36.35 29.75
C ARG A 56 8.23 35.94 30.80
N ALA A 57 7.38 36.86 31.22
CA ALA A 57 6.25 36.56 32.09
C ALA A 57 5.17 35.75 31.35
N SER A 58 4.52 34.84 32.06
CA SER A 58 3.32 34.16 31.58
C SER A 58 2.20 35.19 31.29
N PRO A 59 1.52 35.11 30.13
CA PRO A 59 0.40 36.00 29.81
C PRO A 59 -0.80 35.83 30.76
N GLY A 60 -0.88 34.70 31.46
CA GLY A 60 -1.93 34.44 32.44
C GLY A 60 -1.69 33.12 33.17
N PHE A 61 -1.98 33.09 34.47
CA PHE A 61 -1.91 31.88 35.27
C PHE A 61 -3.00 31.86 36.35
N THR A 62 -3.34 30.67 36.83
CA THR A 62 -4.28 30.39 37.90
C THR A 62 -3.61 29.48 38.92
N VAL A 63 -3.53 29.92 40.17
CA VAL A 63 -3.10 29.07 41.28
C VAL A 63 -4.26 28.15 41.64
N ASN A 64 -4.16 26.86 41.31
CA ASN A 64 -5.23 25.91 41.56
C ASN A 64 -5.19 25.37 42.99
N SER A 65 -3.99 25.21 43.55
CA SER A 65 -3.75 24.77 44.93
C SER A 65 -2.34 25.19 45.38
N LEU A 66 -1.99 24.88 46.64
CA LEU A 66 -0.63 25.08 47.17
C LEU A 66 0.45 24.26 46.44
N THR A 67 0.06 23.33 45.57
CA THR A 67 0.95 22.41 44.86
C THR A 67 0.77 22.41 43.34
N LYS A 68 -0.21 23.16 42.81
CA LYS A 68 -0.54 23.18 41.38
C LYS A 68 -0.89 24.58 40.86
N ILE A 69 -0.26 24.98 39.75
CA ILE A 69 -0.60 26.19 38.98
C ILE A 69 -0.87 25.80 37.53
N THR A 70 -1.89 26.39 36.94
CA THR A 70 -2.15 26.35 35.50
C THR A 70 -1.67 27.66 34.90
N ALA A 71 -0.77 27.64 33.92
CA ALA A 71 -0.21 28.83 33.31
C ALA A 71 -0.21 28.76 31.78
N LEU A 72 -0.29 29.91 31.12
CA LEU A 72 -0.08 30.01 29.68
C LEU A 72 1.41 30.26 29.40
N ALA A 73 2.01 29.48 28.51
CA ALA A 73 3.37 29.76 28.06
C ALA A 73 3.38 31.02 27.18
N PRO A 74 4.29 31.99 27.38
CA PRO A 74 4.47 33.11 26.45
C PRO A 74 5.10 32.64 25.14
N ALA A 75 5.10 33.49 24.11
CA ALA A 75 5.87 33.25 22.89
C ALA A 75 7.39 33.25 23.21
N GLY A 76 8.14 32.31 22.63
CA GLY A 76 9.56 32.12 22.95
C GLY A 76 10.27 31.15 22.01
N THR A 77 11.57 30.95 22.22
CA THR A 77 12.43 30.09 21.40
C THR A 77 13.45 29.36 22.26
N GLY A 78 13.88 28.17 21.83
CA GLY A 78 14.91 27.39 22.51
C GLY A 78 14.46 26.85 23.88
N THR A 79 15.43 26.53 24.72
CA THR A 79 15.19 26.02 26.08
C THR A 79 15.26 27.18 27.07
N VAL A 80 14.24 27.31 27.91
CA VAL A 80 14.17 28.31 28.99
C VAL A 80 13.94 27.63 30.35
N THR A 81 14.22 28.34 31.42
CA THR A 81 13.91 27.90 32.78
C THR A 81 12.60 28.53 33.26
N VAL A 82 11.68 27.70 33.72
CA VAL A 82 10.42 28.13 34.33
C VAL A 82 10.62 28.34 35.82
N THR A 83 10.16 29.48 36.32
CA THR A 83 10.22 29.84 37.73
C THR A 83 8.89 30.43 38.20
N VAL A 84 8.62 30.26 39.50
CA VAL A 84 7.44 30.80 40.17
C VAL A 84 7.90 31.76 41.26
N ARG A 85 7.30 32.94 41.34
CA ARG A 85 7.60 33.95 42.37
C ARG A 85 6.44 34.09 43.36
N SER A 86 6.73 33.93 44.64
CA SER A 86 5.83 34.24 45.75
C SER A 86 6.49 35.26 46.68
N GLY A 87 5.89 36.46 46.78
CA GLY A 87 6.53 37.60 47.46
C GLY A 87 7.91 37.94 46.88
N ALA A 88 8.93 37.98 47.74
CA ALA A 88 10.33 38.20 47.35
C ALA A 88 11.09 36.90 46.98
N SER A 89 10.46 35.73 47.16
CA SER A 89 11.09 34.43 46.93
C SER A 89 10.78 33.89 45.53
N THR A 90 11.79 33.33 44.87
CA THR A 90 11.68 32.66 43.56
C THR A 90 12.00 31.18 43.71
N SER A 91 11.24 30.33 43.02
CA SER A 91 11.48 28.89 43.02
C SER A 91 12.79 28.49 42.36
N ASN A 92 13.18 27.22 42.50
CA ASN A 92 14.11 26.59 41.57
C ASN A 92 13.58 26.66 40.12
N GLY A 93 14.47 26.49 39.15
CA GLY A 93 14.13 26.44 37.73
C GLY A 93 13.79 25.02 37.27
N VAL A 94 12.79 24.90 36.42
CA VAL A 94 12.50 23.66 35.66
C VAL A 94 12.54 23.97 34.17
N SER A 95 13.21 23.14 33.38
CA SER A 95 13.36 23.38 31.94
C SER A 95 12.03 23.29 31.19
N TYR A 96 11.85 24.20 30.24
CA TYR A 96 10.76 24.18 29.27
C TYR A 96 11.33 24.45 27.87
N VAL A 97 10.92 23.64 26.90
CA VAL A 97 11.47 23.70 25.54
C VAL A 97 10.42 24.25 24.57
N TYR A 98 10.73 25.36 23.90
CA TYR A 98 9.99 25.81 22.73
C TYR A 98 10.44 24.99 21.52
N ALA A 99 9.69 23.94 21.22
CA ALA A 99 9.98 23.02 20.13
C ALA A 99 9.58 23.66 18.79
N ALA A 100 10.33 23.39 17.72
CA ALA A 100 10.00 23.86 16.39
C ALA A 100 8.68 23.24 15.90
N LEU A 101 7.91 24.01 15.12
CA LEU A 101 6.70 23.51 14.46
C LEU A 101 7.09 22.39 13.48
N PRO A 102 6.43 21.22 13.51
CA PRO A 102 6.72 20.15 12.56
C PRO A 102 6.28 20.57 11.16
N ALA A 103 7.03 20.17 10.13
CA ALA A 103 6.65 20.37 8.75
C ALA A 103 6.72 19.03 8.01
N LEU A 104 5.63 18.66 7.34
CA LEU A 104 5.63 17.51 6.42
C LEU A 104 5.99 17.99 5.02
N THR A 105 6.86 17.24 4.36
CA THR A 105 7.27 17.48 2.97
C THR A 105 6.74 16.42 2.01
N GLY A 106 6.35 15.25 2.51
CA GLY A 106 5.81 14.18 1.66
C GLY A 106 5.31 12.97 2.42
N ILE A 107 4.64 12.10 1.66
CA ILE A 107 4.13 10.80 2.09
C ILE A 107 4.38 9.79 0.97
N SER A 108 4.86 8.59 1.30
CA SER A 108 5.07 7.53 0.32
C SER A 108 4.72 6.15 0.86
N PRO A 109 3.89 5.36 0.16
CA PRO A 109 3.15 5.73 -1.05
C PRO A 109 2.06 6.79 -0.77
N GLU A 110 1.67 7.55 -1.80
CA GLU A 110 0.64 8.60 -1.72
C GLU A 110 -0.79 8.06 -1.88
N ARG A 111 -0.94 6.77 -2.20
CA ARG A 111 -2.23 6.13 -2.47
C ARG A 111 -2.31 4.74 -1.86
N GLY A 112 -3.52 4.31 -1.53
CA GLY A 112 -3.79 2.98 -1.01
C GLY A 112 -5.28 2.62 -1.03
N PRO A 113 -5.64 1.38 -0.66
CA PRO A 113 -7.02 0.91 -0.62
C PRO A 113 -7.87 1.65 0.41
N VAL A 114 -9.16 1.85 0.08
CA VAL A 114 -10.19 2.39 1.01
C VAL A 114 -10.31 1.61 2.33
N SER A 115 -9.92 0.34 2.36
CA SER A 115 -9.89 -0.47 3.58
C SER A 115 -8.77 -0.08 4.56
N GLY A 116 -7.82 0.78 4.15
CA GLY A 116 -6.62 1.10 4.91
C GLY A 116 -5.61 -0.05 4.92
N GLY A 117 -4.69 -0.01 5.88
CA GLY A 117 -3.63 -1.01 6.05
C GLY A 117 -2.35 -0.74 5.24
N THR A 118 -2.26 0.38 4.52
CA THR A 118 -1.03 0.74 3.79
C THR A 118 0.02 1.26 4.76
N ALA A 119 1.21 0.64 4.75
CA ALA A 119 2.37 1.19 5.42
C ALA A 119 2.92 2.37 4.61
N VAL A 120 2.94 3.55 5.20
CA VAL A 120 3.44 4.77 4.58
C VAL A 120 4.60 5.36 5.37
N THR A 121 5.47 6.06 4.67
CA THR A 121 6.56 6.86 5.22
C THR A 121 6.23 8.33 5.04
N LEU A 122 6.11 9.06 6.15
CA LEU A 122 6.01 10.51 6.17
C LEU A 122 7.41 11.10 6.29
N THR A 123 7.72 12.06 5.42
CA THR A 123 9.00 12.80 5.44
C THR A 123 8.76 14.25 5.82
N GLY A 124 9.71 14.84 6.54
CA GLY A 124 9.55 16.21 7.03
C GLY A 124 10.69 16.68 7.93
N THR A 125 10.39 17.62 8.83
CA THR A 125 11.29 18.16 9.84
C THR A 125 10.60 18.28 11.20
N ALA A 126 11.40 18.31 12.27
CA ALA A 126 10.95 18.43 13.66
C ALA A 126 9.87 17.41 14.07
N LEU A 127 9.98 16.18 13.56
CA LEU A 127 9.02 15.08 13.80
C LEU A 127 9.29 14.31 15.11
N THR A 128 10.37 14.61 15.83
CA THR A 128 10.67 13.98 17.13
C THR A 128 9.59 14.28 18.15
N GLY A 129 9.21 13.26 18.92
CA GLY A 129 8.19 13.39 19.96
C GLY A 129 6.77 13.56 19.41
N ALA A 130 6.51 13.19 18.15
CA ALA A 130 5.15 13.16 17.62
C ALA A 130 4.20 12.35 18.53
N THR A 131 3.05 12.94 18.80
CA THR A 131 2.00 12.41 19.69
C THR A 131 0.76 11.97 18.93
N ALA A 132 0.57 12.47 17.70
CA ALA A 132 -0.51 12.05 16.82
C ALA A 132 -0.11 12.13 15.35
N VAL A 133 -0.61 11.18 14.56
CA VAL A 133 -0.62 11.20 13.11
C VAL A 133 -2.06 10.94 12.69
N ASN A 134 -2.66 11.88 11.97
CA ASN A 134 -4.07 11.81 11.58
C ASN A 134 -4.20 11.81 10.06
N PHE A 135 -5.09 10.96 9.53
CA PHE A 135 -5.53 10.95 8.14
C PHE A 135 -6.96 11.50 8.12
N GLY A 136 -7.10 12.78 7.77
CA GLY A 136 -8.31 13.54 8.02
C GLY A 136 -8.60 13.59 9.52
N ALA A 137 -9.80 13.16 9.91
CA ALA A 137 -10.21 13.08 11.31
C ALA A 137 -9.83 11.75 11.99
N VAL A 138 -9.24 10.79 11.27
CA VAL A 138 -9.00 9.44 11.79
C VAL A 138 -7.55 9.28 12.23
N PRO A 139 -7.27 8.90 13.49
CA PRO A 139 -5.92 8.66 13.96
C PRO A 139 -5.33 7.39 13.32
N ALA A 140 -4.03 7.42 13.05
CA ALA A 140 -3.24 6.29 12.55
C ALA A 140 -2.33 5.71 13.63
N GLN A 141 -1.99 4.43 13.48
CA GLN A 141 -0.86 3.85 14.21
C GLN A 141 0.43 4.32 13.54
N PHE A 142 1.43 4.71 14.32
CA PHE A 142 2.69 5.24 13.78
C PHE A 142 3.88 4.98 14.70
N THR A 143 5.08 5.06 14.10
CA THR A 143 6.36 4.99 14.77
C THR A 143 7.23 6.16 14.32
N VAL A 144 7.78 6.90 15.27
CA VAL A 144 8.77 7.95 14.98
C VAL A 144 10.11 7.27 14.71
N VAL A 145 10.62 7.42 13.50
CA VAL A 145 11.90 6.83 13.09
C VAL A 145 13.05 7.81 13.34
N SER A 146 12.84 9.09 13.01
CA SER A 146 13.83 10.15 13.22
C SER A 146 13.15 11.53 13.29
N ALA A 147 13.93 12.58 13.46
CA ALA A 147 13.44 13.96 13.36
C ALA A 147 12.88 14.33 11.98
N THR A 148 13.14 13.51 10.95
CA THR A 148 12.72 13.76 9.57
C THR A 148 11.86 12.65 8.99
N GLN A 149 11.55 11.60 9.75
CA GLN A 149 10.79 10.46 9.25
C GLN A 149 9.88 9.82 10.31
N ILE A 150 8.64 9.54 9.90
CA ILE A 150 7.66 8.74 10.65
C ILE A 150 7.15 7.63 9.72
N THR A 151 7.01 6.41 10.22
CA THR A 151 6.22 5.38 9.54
C THR A 151 4.83 5.32 10.15
N ALA A 152 3.80 5.17 9.32
CA ALA A 152 2.41 5.07 9.78
C ALA A 152 1.64 4.01 8.99
N VAL A 153 0.58 3.48 9.58
CA VAL A 153 -0.35 2.58 8.90
C VAL A 153 -1.66 3.32 8.67
N THR A 154 -2.06 3.45 7.40
CA THR A 154 -3.26 4.20 7.04
C THR A 154 -4.50 3.54 7.64
N PRO A 155 -5.40 4.29 8.31
CA PRO A 155 -6.71 3.78 8.68
C PRO A 155 -7.59 3.58 7.44
N ALA A 156 -8.76 2.97 7.61
CA ALA A 156 -9.79 2.96 6.57
C ALA A 156 -10.27 4.39 6.27
N GLY A 157 -10.56 4.68 5.00
CA GLY A 157 -10.88 6.03 4.55
C GLY A 157 -11.39 6.08 3.11
N THR A 158 -11.73 7.28 2.64
CA THR A 158 -12.22 7.52 1.27
C THR A 158 -11.70 8.85 0.75
N GLY A 159 -11.56 8.96 -0.58
CA GLY A 159 -11.14 10.20 -1.24
C GLY A 159 -9.74 10.68 -0.84
N ALA A 160 -9.52 11.99 -0.94
CA ALA A 160 -8.29 12.64 -0.49
C ALA A 160 -8.36 12.91 1.02
N ALA A 161 -7.40 12.40 1.78
CA ALA A 161 -7.27 12.63 3.21
C ALA A 161 -6.06 13.53 3.50
N PRO A 162 -6.26 14.71 4.13
CA PRO A 162 -5.16 15.52 4.61
C PRO A 162 -4.47 14.80 5.77
N VAL A 163 -3.15 14.67 5.71
CA VAL A 163 -2.33 13.96 6.69
C VAL A 163 -1.51 14.97 7.47
N THR A 164 -1.65 14.96 8.80
CA THR A 164 -0.98 15.89 9.70
C THR A 164 -0.26 15.15 10.81
N VAL A 165 0.86 15.70 11.27
CA VAL A 165 1.59 15.24 12.46
C VAL A 165 1.50 16.29 13.56
N THR A 166 1.21 15.87 14.79
CA THR A 166 1.26 16.75 15.97
C THR A 166 2.43 16.38 16.86
N THR A 167 3.29 17.35 17.16
CA THR A 167 4.41 17.25 18.10
C THR A 167 4.21 18.29 19.23
N PRO A 168 5.05 18.32 20.27
CA PRO A 168 5.01 19.41 21.25
C PRO A 168 5.16 20.79 20.63
N GLY A 169 5.80 20.91 19.46
CA GLY A 169 5.93 22.17 18.73
C GLY A 169 4.66 22.64 18.02
N GLY A 170 3.59 21.82 18.00
CA GLY A 170 2.32 22.10 17.34
C GLY A 170 1.95 21.04 16.29
N THR A 171 0.99 21.37 15.43
CA THR A 171 0.52 20.51 14.34
C THR A 171 1.08 21.01 13.01
N SER A 172 1.55 20.10 12.16
CA SER A 172 2.09 20.43 10.84
C SER A 172 1.00 20.88 9.87
N ASP A 173 1.42 21.54 8.79
CA ASP A 173 0.60 21.60 7.59
C ASP A 173 0.35 20.18 7.03
N ALA A 174 -0.68 20.05 6.19
CA ALA A 174 -1.10 18.77 5.65
C ALA A 174 -0.37 18.41 4.34
N VAL A 175 0.05 17.15 4.24
CA VAL A 175 0.24 16.46 2.95
C VAL A 175 -1.00 15.62 2.62
N TYR A 176 -1.11 15.01 1.45
CA TYR A 176 -2.33 14.27 1.08
C TYR A 176 -2.06 12.80 0.78
N PHE A 177 -2.95 11.95 1.30
CA PHE A 177 -3.07 10.55 0.91
C PHE A 177 -4.37 10.33 0.17
N PHE A 178 -4.37 9.54 -0.90
CA PHE A 178 -5.57 9.26 -1.70
C PHE A 178 -6.01 7.81 -1.56
N TYR A 179 -7.19 7.62 -0.97
CA TYR A 179 -7.85 6.34 -0.90
C TYR A 179 -8.49 5.99 -2.23
N ALA A 180 -8.12 4.84 -2.78
CA ALA A 180 -8.63 4.31 -4.03
C ALA A 180 -9.37 2.97 -3.80
N VAL A 181 -10.40 2.74 -4.60
CA VAL A 181 -11.16 1.48 -4.56
C VAL A 181 -10.40 0.42 -5.36
N PRO A 182 -10.40 -0.86 -4.92
CA PRO A 182 -9.82 -1.94 -5.72
C PRO A 182 -10.44 -2.01 -7.12
N PRO A 183 -9.66 -2.42 -8.14
CA PRO A 183 -10.16 -2.59 -9.49
C PRO A 183 -11.15 -3.75 -9.56
N THR A 184 -11.97 -3.80 -10.61
CA THR A 184 -12.85 -4.95 -10.87
C THR A 184 -12.58 -5.54 -12.24
N LEU A 185 -12.40 -6.85 -12.33
CA LEU A 185 -12.37 -7.58 -13.59
C LEU A 185 -13.76 -8.12 -13.95
N SER A 186 -14.14 -7.92 -15.20
CA SER A 186 -15.43 -8.36 -15.76
C SER A 186 -15.27 -9.42 -16.86
N VAL A 187 -14.21 -9.32 -17.68
CA VAL A 187 -13.96 -10.24 -18.79
C VAL A 187 -12.48 -10.60 -18.86
N VAL A 188 -12.20 -11.85 -19.18
CA VAL A 188 -10.87 -12.40 -19.53
C VAL A 188 -11.02 -13.11 -20.87
N LEU A 189 -10.32 -12.65 -21.90
CA LEU A 189 -10.43 -13.24 -23.23
C LEU A 189 -9.05 -13.35 -23.92
N PRO A 190 -8.65 -14.53 -24.42
CA PRO A 190 -9.34 -15.82 -24.30
C PRO A 190 -9.40 -16.31 -22.84
N THR A 191 -10.37 -17.19 -22.52
CA THR A 191 -10.52 -17.78 -21.16
C THR A 191 -9.60 -18.97 -20.91
N ARG A 192 -8.80 -19.36 -21.91
CA ARG A 192 -7.91 -20.52 -21.88
C ARG A 192 -6.73 -20.38 -22.84
N GLY A 193 -5.68 -21.15 -22.58
CA GLY A 193 -4.53 -21.28 -23.46
C GLY A 193 -3.54 -22.36 -23.00
N PRO A 194 -2.43 -22.57 -23.72
CA PRO A 194 -1.47 -23.64 -23.47
C PRO A 194 -0.74 -23.50 -22.14
N THR A 195 -0.35 -24.63 -21.54
CA THR A 195 0.52 -24.69 -20.35
C THR A 195 1.89 -24.04 -20.55
N SER A 196 2.34 -23.91 -21.81
CA SER A 196 3.57 -23.17 -22.15
C SER A 196 3.44 -21.65 -21.99
N GLY A 197 2.24 -21.11 -21.74
CA GLY A 197 2.00 -19.67 -21.70
C GLY A 197 2.10 -19.00 -23.08
N GLY A 198 2.31 -17.69 -23.10
CA GLY A 198 2.49 -16.88 -24.32
C GLY A 198 1.19 -16.38 -24.94
N THR A 199 0.03 -16.76 -24.41
CA THR A 199 -1.26 -16.25 -24.89
C THR A 199 -1.43 -14.79 -24.52
N SER A 200 -1.75 -13.95 -25.50
CA SER A 200 -2.21 -12.57 -25.25
C SER A 200 -3.66 -12.62 -24.78
N VAL A 201 -3.88 -12.12 -23.56
CA VAL A 201 -5.16 -12.14 -22.84
C VAL A 201 -5.59 -10.71 -22.55
N VAL A 202 -6.74 -10.33 -23.10
CA VAL A 202 -7.40 -9.06 -22.85
C VAL A 202 -8.24 -9.18 -21.57
N LEU A 203 -7.93 -8.34 -20.61
CA LEU A 203 -8.64 -8.18 -19.35
C LEU A 203 -9.47 -6.90 -19.43
N THR A 204 -10.79 -7.03 -19.31
CA THR A 204 -11.70 -5.86 -19.31
C THR A 204 -12.32 -5.69 -17.93
N GLY A 205 -12.43 -4.44 -17.48
CA GLY A 205 -12.83 -4.14 -16.12
C GLY A 205 -13.06 -2.66 -15.84
N SER A 206 -12.99 -2.29 -14.57
CA SER A 206 -13.05 -0.91 -14.10
C SER A 206 -11.92 -0.63 -13.12
N GLY A 207 -11.51 0.64 -13.04
CA GLY A 207 -10.46 1.07 -12.11
C GLY A 207 -9.06 0.54 -12.44
N LEU A 208 -8.78 0.16 -13.71
CA LEU A 208 -7.51 -0.44 -14.11
C LEU A 208 -6.36 0.57 -14.28
N THR A 209 -6.64 1.86 -14.13
CA THR A 209 -5.63 2.93 -14.22
C THR A 209 -4.54 2.73 -13.16
N GLY A 210 -3.28 2.84 -13.58
CA GLY A 210 -2.14 2.71 -12.67
C GLY A 210 -1.94 1.27 -12.18
N ALA A 211 -2.41 0.27 -12.92
CA ALA A 211 -2.09 -1.13 -12.63
C ALA A 211 -0.57 -1.33 -12.51
N THR A 212 -0.16 -1.97 -11.42
CA THR A 212 1.25 -2.23 -11.08
C THR A 212 1.61 -3.70 -11.25
N ALA A 213 0.62 -4.61 -11.25
CA ALA A 213 0.85 -6.02 -11.48
C ALA A 213 -0.39 -6.71 -12.08
N VAL A 214 -0.14 -7.75 -12.86
CA VAL A 214 -1.13 -8.75 -13.27
C VAL A 214 -0.61 -10.11 -12.87
N GLY A 215 -1.46 -10.94 -12.25
CA GLY A 215 -1.08 -12.26 -11.78
C GLY A 215 -2.00 -13.35 -12.32
N PHE A 216 -1.44 -14.46 -12.78
CA PHE A 216 -2.16 -15.67 -13.17
C PHE A 216 -1.90 -16.74 -12.10
N GLY A 217 -2.84 -16.91 -11.19
CA GLY A 217 -2.78 -17.73 -9.98
C GLY A 217 -1.57 -17.43 -9.08
N GLY A 218 -1.19 -16.15 -8.99
CA GLY A 218 -0.02 -15.68 -8.23
C GLY A 218 1.28 -15.59 -9.02
N THR A 219 1.35 -16.15 -10.24
CA THR A 219 2.52 -15.99 -11.11
C THR A 219 2.45 -14.63 -11.83
N PRO A 220 3.46 -13.74 -11.70
CA PRO A 220 3.48 -12.46 -12.40
C PRO A 220 3.43 -12.63 -13.92
N ALA A 221 2.65 -11.78 -14.58
CA ALA A 221 2.52 -11.71 -16.03
C ALA A 221 3.05 -10.36 -16.56
N GLY A 222 3.68 -10.38 -17.73
CA GLY A 222 3.92 -9.15 -18.48
C GLY A 222 2.60 -8.58 -19.00
N PHE A 223 2.42 -7.26 -18.94
CA PHE A 223 1.17 -6.63 -19.37
C PHE A 223 1.39 -5.21 -19.89
N THR A 224 0.41 -4.72 -20.64
CA THR A 224 0.25 -3.33 -21.07
C THR A 224 -1.10 -2.83 -20.57
N ALA A 225 -1.10 -1.67 -19.91
CA ALA A 225 -2.34 -1.00 -19.54
C ALA A 225 -2.84 -0.15 -20.72
N ASP A 226 -3.86 -0.64 -21.41
CA ASP A 226 -4.36 -0.03 -22.64
C ASP A 226 -5.28 1.17 -22.34
N SER A 227 -6.08 1.07 -21.26
CA SER A 227 -6.96 2.13 -20.78
C SER A 227 -7.38 1.91 -19.32
N SER A 228 -8.21 2.80 -18.76
CA SER A 228 -8.81 2.63 -17.43
C SER A 228 -9.74 1.41 -17.30
N THR A 229 -10.11 0.79 -18.44
CA THR A 229 -11.05 -0.33 -18.50
C THR A 229 -10.48 -1.55 -19.21
N GLN A 230 -9.25 -1.50 -19.72
CA GLN A 230 -8.64 -2.62 -20.46
C GLN A 230 -7.14 -2.75 -20.18
N ILE A 231 -6.70 -4.00 -20.00
CA ILE A 231 -5.29 -4.40 -19.90
C ILE A 231 -5.07 -5.58 -20.84
N THR A 232 -3.99 -5.57 -21.60
CA THR A 232 -3.50 -6.72 -22.36
C THR A 232 -2.35 -7.38 -21.60
N ALA A 233 -2.54 -8.61 -21.15
CA ALA A 233 -1.54 -9.39 -20.41
C ALA A 233 -1.08 -10.60 -21.22
N VAL A 234 0.15 -11.06 -20.99
CA VAL A 234 0.68 -12.29 -21.59
C VAL A 234 0.70 -13.38 -20.53
N ALA A 235 -0.10 -14.43 -20.72
CA ALA A 235 -0.21 -15.53 -19.77
C ALA A 235 1.17 -16.21 -19.59
N PRO A 236 1.71 -16.30 -18.35
CA PRO A 236 2.99 -16.97 -18.10
C PRO A 236 2.83 -18.50 -18.19
N PRO A 237 3.93 -19.27 -18.34
CA PRO A 237 3.88 -20.73 -18.31
C PRO A 237 3.38 -21.27 -16.96
N ARG A 238 2.47 -22.24 -16.97
CA ARG A 238 1.93 -22.89 -15.76
C ARG A 238 1.41 -24.31 -16.05
N PRO A 239 1.34 -25.18 -15.02
CA PRO A 239 0.63 -26.46 -15.11
C PRO A 239 -0.84 -26.30 -15.51
N ALA A 240 -1.41 -27.37 -16.09
CA ALA A 240 -2.80 -27.38 -16.52
C ALA A 240 -3.77 -27.20 -15.33
N GLY A 241 -4.90 -26.54 -15.60
CA GLY A 241 -5.96 -26.29 -14.62
C GLY A 241 -6.43 -24.84 -14.60
N PRO A 242 -7.55 -24.57 -13.91
CA PRO A 242 -8.07 -23.22 -13.73
C PRO A 242 -7.22 -22.44 -12.71
N VAL A 243 -6.98 -21.16 -12.99
CA VAL A 243 -6.29 -20.24 -12.08
C VAL A 243 -7.02 -18.91 -11.99
N PRO A 244 -6.92 -18.20 -10.85
CA PRO A 244 -7.44 -16.84 -10.73
C PRO A 244 -6.49 -15.84 -11.40
N VAL A 245 -7.01 -15.04 -12.31
CA VAL A 245 -6.38 -13.84 -12.86
C VAL A 245 -6.77 -12.65 -11.99
N THR A 246 -5.78 -11.85 -11.59
CA THR A 246 -5.96 -10.66 -10.76
C THR A 246 -5.13 -9.51 -11.30
N VAL A 247 -5.60 -8.29 -11.05
CA VAL A 247 -4.88 -7.04 -11.33
C VAL A 247 -4.69 -6.30 -10.02
N THR A 248 -3.48 -5.81 -9.78
CA THR A 248 -3.16 -4.95 -8.64
C THR A 248 -3.01 -3.51 -9.12
N THR A 249 -3.67 -2.59 -8.43
CA THR A 249 -3.51 -1.13 -8.57
C THR A 249 -3.21 -0.54 -7.20
N PRO A 250 -2.92 0.77 -7.07
CA PRO A 250 -2.83 1.41 -5.77
C PRO A 250 -4.11 1.29 -4.92
N GLY A 251 -5.28 1.08 -5.53
CA GLY A 251 -6.53 0.82 -4.83
C GLY A 251 -6.66 -0.59 -4.24
N GLY A 252 -5.71 -1.50 -4.54
CA GLY A 252 -5.71 -2.88 -4.08
C GLY A 252 -5.75 -3.90 -5.22
N VAL A 253 -6.06 -5.15 -4.86
CA VAL A 253 -6.15 -6.29 -5.78
C VAL A 253 -7.59 -6.47 -6.25
N SER A 254 -7.78 -6.77 -7.53
CA SER A 254 -9.11 -7.02 -8.11
C SER A 254 -9.79 -8.26 -7.53
N ASN A 255 -11.09 -8.41 -7.82
CA ASN A 255 -11.72 -9.72 -7.78
C ASN A 255 -10.99 -10.71 -8.73
N PRO A 256 -10.98 -12.01 -8.40
CA PRO A 256 -10.41 -13.01 -9.29
C PRO A 256 -11.33 -13.27 -10.49
N ALA A 257 -10.76 -13.37 -11.68
CA ALA A 257 -11.40 -13.92 -12.87
C ALA A 257 -10.73 -15.24 -13.28
N VAL A 258 -11.41 -16.15 -13.97
CA VAL A 258 -10.84 -17.50 -14.22
C VAL A 258 -10.17 -17.57 -15.59
N TYR A 259 -8.94 -18.10 -15.62
CA TYR A 259 -8.25 -18.51 -16.84
C TYR A 259 -7.81 -19.97 -16.72
N THR A 260 -7.99 -20.77 -17.77
CA THR A 260 -7.67 -22.21 -17.73
C THR A 260 -6.46 -22.54 -18.59
N TYR A 261 -5.41 -23.08 -17.97
CA TYR A 261 -4.29 -23.66 -18.68
C TYR A 261 -4.66 -25.06 -19.17
N VAL A 262 -4.52 -25.29 -20.47
CA VAL A 262 -4.88 -26.55 -21.14
C VAL A 262 -3.59 -27.20 -21.65
N ALA A 263 -3.43 -28.50 -21.40
CA ALA A 263 -2.28 -29.24 -21.90
C ALA A 263 -2.37 -29.42 -23.43
N PRO A 264 -1.24 -29.51 -24.15
CA PRO A 264 -1.26 -29.85 -25.57
C PRO A 264 -2.01 -31.15 -25.85
N PRO A 265 -2.68 -31.26 -27.01
CA PRO A 265 -3.35 -32.50 -27.40
C PRO A 265 -2.32 -33.60 -27.65
N VAL A 266 -2.73 -34.86 -27.48
CA VAL A 266 -1.89 -36.02 -27.78
C VAL A 266 -2.52 -36.79 -28.92
N LEU A 267 -1.77 -36.97 -30.02
CA LEU A 267 -2.14 -37.90 -31.08
C LEU A 267 -1.58 -39.29 -30.77
N SER A 268 -2.39 -40.33 -30.95
CA SER A 268 -2.03 -41.73 -30.71
C SER A 268 -1.99 -42.56 -31.99
N ALA A 269 -2.87 -42.31 -32.96
CA ALA A 269 -2.84 -43.00 -34.25
C ALA A 269 -3.47 -42.19 -35.40
N LEU A 270 -3.11 -42.57 -36.62
CA LEU A 270 -3.72 -42.13 -37.88
C LEU A 270 -4.30 -43.35 -38.60
N THR A 271 -5.58 -43.33 -38.93
CA THR A 271 -6.25 -44.45 -39.62
C THR A 271 -7.03 -43.95 -40.82
N PRO A 272 -6.63 -44.31 -42.06
CA PRO A 272 -5.42 -45.06 -42.42
C PRO A 272 -4.13 -44.23 -42.24
N GLN A 273 -2.99 -44.90 -42.03
CA GLN A 273 -1.68 -44.23 -41.92
C GLN A 273 -1.08 -43.86 -43.29
N GLN A 274 -1.70 -44.30 -44.38
CA GLN A 274 -1.21 -44.11 -45.74
C GLN A 274 -2.38 -43.79 -46.67
N GLY A 275 -2.10 -43.08 -47.76
CA GLY A 275 -3.09 -42.86 -48.80
C GLY A 275 -2.50 -42.19 -50.04
N PRO A 276 -3.33 -41.80 -51.01
CA PRO A 276 -2.87 -41.31 -52.30
C PRO A 276 -2.15 -39.95 -52.22
N VAL A 277 -1.38 -39.63 -53.24
CA VAL A 277 -0.80 -38.29 -53.46
C VAL A 277 -1.87 -37.22 -53.79
N SER A 278 -3.06 -37.63 -54.22
CA SER A 278 -4.21 -36.75 -54.45
C SER A 278 -4.96 -36.41 -53.16
N SER A 279 -5.66 -35.28 -53.16
CA SER A 279 -6.54 -34.91 -52.03
C SER A 279 -7.75 -35.82 -51.92
N GLY A 280 -8.36 -35.88 -50.74
CA GLY A 280 -9.69 -36.47 -50.54
C GLY A 280 -9.72 -37.73 -49.69
N ALA A 281 -8.56 -38.30 -49.34
CA ALA A 281 -8.50 -39.42 -48.40
C ALA A 281 -8.87 -38.94 -47.00
N VAL A 282 -9.91 -39.53 -46.41
CA VAL A 282 -10.31 -39.26 -45.02
C VAL A 282 -9.41 -40.06 -44.09
N VAL A 283 -8.75 -39.36 -43.16
CA VAL A 283 -7.88 -39.92 -42.13
C VAL A 283 -8.52 -39.61 -40.78
N THR A 284 -8.74 -40.66 -39.99
CA THR A 284 -9.19 -40.55 -38.60
C THR A 284 -7.97 -40.39 -37.70
N LEU A 285 -7.89 -39.28 -36.99
CA LEU A 285 -6.87 -38.96 -36.00
C LEU A 285 -7.43 -39.31 -34.62
N THR A 286 -6.83 -40.28 -33.94
CA THR A 286 -7.22 -40.66 -32.57
C THR A 286 -6.22 -40.18 -31.53
N GLY A 287 -6.70 -39.86 -30.33
CA GLY A 287 -5.87 -39.23 -29.31
C GLY A 287 -6.61 -38.80 -28.05
N SER A 288 -6.15 -37.72 -27.42
CA SER A 288 -6.79 -37.04 -26.29
C SER A 288 -6.68 -35.52 -26.39
N GLY A 289 -7.64 -34.80 -25.79
CA GLY A 289 -7.66 -33.34 -25.78
C GLY A 289 -8.04 -32.71 -27.12
N LEU A 290 -8.71 -33.45 -28.00
CA LEU A 290 -9.02 -33.04 -29.37
C LEU A 290 -10.30 -32.18 -29.49
N THR A 291 -11.07 -32.01 -28.40
CA THR A 291 -12.36 -31.29 -28.43
C THR A 291 -12.25 -29.87 -28.99
N THR A 292 -11.14 -29.18 -28.74
CA THR A 292 -10.95 -27.77 -29.12
C THR A 292 -10.04 -27.61 -30.35
N THR A 293 -10.01 -28.61 -31.23
CA THR A 293 -9.18 -28.58 -32.44
C THR A 293 -9.53 -27.38 -33.31
N SER A 294 -8.54 -26.55 -33.59
CA SER A 294 -8.64 -25.37 -34.46
C SER A 294 -7.88 -25.53 -35.78
N ALA A 295 -6.94 -26.48 -35.85
CA ALA A 295 -6.22 -26.79 -37.07
C ALA A 295 -5.74 -28.24 -37.07
N VAL A 296 -5.79 -28.87 -38.26
CA VAL A 296 -5.08 -30.11 -38.56
C VAL A 296 -4.13 -29.81 -39.72
N ARG A 297 -2.87 -30.22 -39.61
CA ARG A 297 -1.84 -29.98 -40.64
C ARG A 297 -1.26 -31.29 -41.14
N PHE A 298 -1.00 -31.33 -42.44
CA PHE A 298 -0.16 -32.36 -43.08
C PHE A 298 1.07 -31.65 -43.65
N GLY A 299 2.15 -31.61 -42.88
CA GLY A 299 3.32 -30.77 -43.14
C GLY A 299 2.96 -29.30 -42.97
N ALA A 300 3.21 -28.49 -43.99
CA ALA A 300 2.86 -27.07 -43.97
C ALA A 300 1.40 -26.77 -44.40
N VAL A 301 0.64 -27.78 -44.85
CA VAL A 301 -0.69 -27.59 -45.47
C VAL A 301 -1.80 -27.85 -44.45
N LEU A 302 -2.74 -26.90 -44.32
CA LEU A 302 -3.96 -27.08 -43.53
C LEU A 302 -4.91 -28.06 -44.20
N ALA A 303 -5.44 -28.99 -43.42
CA ALA A 303 -6.45 -29.96 -43.85
C ALA A 303 -7.83 -29.53 -43.33
N PRO A 304 -8.91 -29.65 -44.13
CA PRO A 304 -10.27 -29.62 -43.63
C PRO A 304 -10.46 -30.77 -42.63
N PHE A 305 -11.20 -30.53 -41.55
CA PHE A 305 -11.45 -31.52 -40.52
C PHE A 305 -12.83 -31.37 -39.87
N THR A 306 -13.26 -32.41 -39.18
CA THR A 306 -14.44 -32.45 -38.31
C THR A 306 -14.02 -33.05 -36.97
N VAL A 307 -14.32 -32.35 -35.88
CA VAL A 307 -14.12 -32.90 -34.52
C VAL A 307 -15.29 -33.80 -34.20
N GLU A 308 -15.02 -35.07 -33.94
CA GLU A 308 -16.06 -36.06 -33.63
C GLU A 308 -16.22 -36.23 -32.11
N SER A 309 -15.11 -36.21 -31.37
CA SER A 309 -15.07 -36.32 -29.92
C SER A 309 -13.76 -35.76 -29.36
N ASP A 310 -13.55 -35.83 -28.03
CA ASP A 310 -12.25 -35.49 -27.43
C ASP A 310 -11.11 -36.43 -27.86
N THR A 311 -11.46 -37.60 -28.41
CA THR A 311 -10.52 -38.65 -28.77
C THR A 311 -10.49 -38.95 -30.27
N SER A 312 -11.29 -38.27 -31.09
CA SER A 312 -11.38 -38.49 -32.54
C SER A 312 -11.60 -37.21 -33.34
N VAL A 313 -10.79 -37.01 -34.38
CA VAL A 313 -10.93 -35.96 -35.40
C VAL A 313 -10.80 -36.62 -36.77
N ALA A 314 -11.79 -36.44 -37.65
CA ALA A 314 -11.69 -36.83 -39.04
C ALA A 314 -11.10 -35.68 -39.86
N ALA A 315 -10.02 -35.90 -40.60
CA ALA A 315 -9.40 -34.90 -41.46
C ALA A 315 -9.30 -35.40 -42.91
N VAL A 316 -9.42 -34.50 -43.88
CA VAL A 316 -9.26 -34.81 -45.29
C VAL A 316 -7.82 -34.51 -45.69
N ALA A 317 -7.03 -35.55 -45.98
CA ALA A 317 -5.64 -35.41 -46.38
C ALA A 317 -5.54 -34.55 -47.65
N PRO A 318 -4.75 -33.47 -47.64
CA PRO A 318 -4.53 -32.64 -48.81
C PRO A 318 -3.55 -33.32 -49.78
N ALA A 319 -3.64 -32.93 -51.05
CA ALA A 319 -2.72 -33.38 -52.09
C ALA A 319 -1.28 -32.99 -51.74
N GLY A 320 -0.31 -33.79 -52.17
CA GLY A 320 1.10 -33.54 -51.92
C GLY A 320 2.02 -34.56 -52.56
N ALA A 321 3.33 -34.31 -52.49
CA ALA A 321 4.35 -35.22 -53.01
C ALA A 321 4.32 -36.58 -52.29
N ALA A 322 4.75 -37.63 -53.01
CA ALA A 322 4.93 -38.95 -52.43
C ALA A 322 5.96 -38.94 -51.29
N GLY A 323 5.75 -39.80 -50.28
CA GLY A 323 6.62 -39.93 -49.13
C GLY A 323 5.95 -39.57 -47.79
N ALA A 324 6.77 -39.55 -46.75
CA ALA A 324 6.35 -39.27 -45.38
C ALA A 324 6.00 -37.80 -45.19
N VAL A 325 4.86 -37.53 -44.52
CA VAL A 325 4.44 -36.19 -44.10
C VAL A 325 4.08 -36.21 -42.62
N PRO A 326 4.55 -35.24 -41.82
CA PRO A 326 4.13 -35.12 -40.43
C PRO A 326 2.69 -34.61 -40.36
N VAL A 327 1.93 -35.13 -39.42
CA VAL A 327 0.54 -34.73 -39.15
C VAL A 327 0.43 -34.30 -37.70
N ASP A 328 0.00 -33.05 -37.48
CA ASP A 328 -0.19 -32.47 -36.15
C ASP A 328 -1.57 -31.81 -36.03
N VAL A 329 -2.00 -31.65 -34.77
CA VAL A 329 -3.27 -31.02 -34.41
C VAL A 329 -3.01 -29.87 -33.46
N THR A 330 -3.56 -28.70 -33.76
CA THR A 330 -3.58 -27.55 -32.87
C THR A 330 -4.93 -27.45 -32.18
N THR A 331 -4.92 -27.33 -30.85
CA THR A 331 -6.09 -27.06 -30.01
C THR A 331 -5.84 -25.82 -29.14
N ALA A 332 -6.79 -25.48 -28.27
CA ALA A 332 -6.59 -24.43 -27.28
C ALA A 332 -5.41 -24.70 -26.30
N GLY A 333 -4.98 -25.97 -26.18
CA GLY A 333 -3.82 -26.38 -25.37
C GLY A 333 -2.47 -26.29 -26.08
N GLY A 334 -2.44 -25.85 -27.35
CA GLY A 334 -1.24 -25.81 -28.18
C GLY A 334 -1.27 -26.85 -29.29
N THR A 335 -0.10 -27.22 -29.81
CA THR A 335 0.03 -28.18 -30.93
C THR A 335 0.54 -29.51 -30.40
N SER A 336 -0.01 -30.62 -30.90
CA SER A 336 0.44 -31.98 -30.58
C SER A 336 1.85 -32.24 -31.10
N ALA A 337 2.47 -33.31 -30.58
CA ALA A 337 3.53 -33.97 -31.35
C ALA A 337 2.96 -34.50 -32.68
N SER A 338 3.80 -34.55 -33.72
CA SER A 338 3.38 -35.02 -35.04
C SER A 338 3.44 -36.55 -35.17
N LEU A 339 2.47 -37.14 -35.87
CA LEU A 339 2.53 -38.52 -36.36
C LEU A 339 2.87 -38.56 -37.85
N THR A 340 3.40 -39.69 -38.35
CA THR A 340 3.75 -39.83 -39.77
C THR A 340 2.62 -40.44 -40.58
N TYR A 341 2.20 -39.74 -41.65
CA TYR A 341 1.34 -40.24 -42.72
C TYR A 341 2.15 -40.44 -44.00
N THR A 342 1.90 -41.50 -44.76
CA THR A 342 2.65 -41.79 -46.00
C THR A 342 1.78 -41.58 -47.23
N ARG A 343 2.21 -40.69 -48.13
CA ARG A 343 1.60 -40.54 -49.46
C ARG A 343 2.20 -41.53 -50.45
N VAL A 344 1.37 -42.36 -51.03
CA VAL A 344 1.75 -43.42 -51.97
C VAL A 344 1.31 -43.02 -53.38
N PRO A 345 2.20 -43.07 -54.38
CA PRO A 345 1.84 -42.81 -55.77
C PRO A 345 0.90 -43.91 -56.31
N PRO A 346 0.14 -43.63 -57.38
CA PRO A 346 -0.67 -44.66 -58.02
C PRO A 346 0.20 -45.81 -58.55
N PRO A 347 -0.33 -47.05 -58.65
CA PRO A 347 0.37 -48.15 -59.27
C PRO A 347 0.80 -47.80 -60.69
N ILE A 348 2.05 -48.13 -61.05
CA ILE A 348 2.54 -48.11 -62.43
C ILE A 348 2.01 -49.38 -63.12
N LEU A 349 1.18 -49.20 -64.15
CA LEU A 349 0.60 -50.27 -64.97
C LEU A 349 1.53 -50.66 -66.13
#